data_AF-A0A6I3UUQ8-F1
#
_entry.id   AF-A0A6I3UUQ8-F1
#
_cell.length_a   1.000
_cell.length_b   1.000
_cell.length_c   1.000
_cell.angle_alpha   90.00
_cell.angle_beta   90.00
_cell.angle_gamma   90.00
#
_symmetry.space_group_name_H-M   'P 1'
#
loop_
_entity.id
_entity.type
_entity.pdbx_description
1 polymer ?
#
loop_
_entity_poly.entity_id
_entity_poly.type
_entity_poly.pdbx_seq_one_letter_code
_entity_poly.pdbx_strand_id
1 'polypeptide(L)'
;SVNRSMEKTNQINYMSTLLAAIVGLLMLAADPIESGLATGFLGTKGLLSAFLAAFVTVAIYKVCVKNNVTIRMPDEVPPNISQVFKDVIPFTLSVVSLYALDLLARHFVGASVAESIGKFFAPLFSAADGYLGI
;
A
#
# COMPACT_ATOMS: atom_id res chain seq x y z
N SER A 1 18.80 -4.39 -10.76
CA SER A 1 17.60 -3.82 -10.11
C SER A 1 16.76 -3.13 -11.17
N VAL A 2 15.47 -3.45 -11.27
CA VAL A 2 14.53 -2.93 -12.27
C VAL A 2 14.50 -1.39 -12.28
N ASN A 3 14.68 -0.75 -11.12
CA ASN A 3 14.69 0.72 -11.02
C ASN A 3 15.96 1.36 -11.60
N ARG A 4 17.10 0.64 -11.56
CA ARG A 4 18.40 1.14 -12.05
C ARG A 4 18.52 1.09 -13.58
N SER A 5 17.71 0.26 -14.24
CA SER A 5 17.61 0.18 -15.70
C SER A 5 16.67 1.19 -16.32
N MET A 6 15.93 1.97 -15.52
CA MET A 6 15.03 3.02 -15.99
C MET A 6 15.79 4.34 -16.15
N GLU A 7 15.36 5.20 -17.08
CA GLU A 7 15.94 6.53 -17.28
C GLU A 7 16.01 7.28 -15.96
N LYS A 8 17.10 8.01 -15.69
CA LYS A 8 17.31 8.74 -14.42
C LYS A 8 16.18 9.73 -14.10
N THR A 9 15.46 10.18 -15.12
CA THR A 9 14.30 11.09 -15.05
C THR A 9 12.96 10.38 -14.80
N ASN A 10 12.93 9.04 -14.90
CA ASN A 10 11.75 8.19 -14.76
C ASN A 10 12.04 6.98 -13.86
N GLN A 11 12.55 7.26 -12.65
CA GLN A 11 12.80 6.25 -11.62
C GLN A 11 11.72 6.32 -10.54
N ILE A 12 11.43 5.17 -9.96
CA ILE A 12 10.50 5.06 -8.83
C ILE A 12 11.13 5.78 -7.62
N ASN A 13 10.43 6.81 -7.12
CA ASN A 13 10.82 7.51 -5.91
C ASN A 13 10.52 6.64 -4.69
N TYR A 14 11.57 6.29 -3.94
CA TYR A 14 11.42 5.47 -2.74
C TYR A 14 10.63 6.19 -1.63
N MET A 15 10.77 7.51 -1.50
CA MET A 15 10.04 8.29 -0.49
C MET A 15 8.54 8.31 -0.81
N SER A 16 8.17 8.63 -2.06
CA SER A 16 6.76 8.66 -2.47
C SER A 16 6.11 7.28 -2.36
N THR A 17 6.83 6.22 -2.76
CA THR A 17 6.34 4.84 -2.67
C THR A 17 6.17 4.38 -1.21
N LEU A 18 7.10 4.76 -0.33
CA LEU A 18 7.01 4.49 1.10
C LEU A 18 5.79 5.19 1.72
N LEU A 19 5.60 6.48 1.43
CA LEU A 19 4.46 7.24 1.92
C LEU A 19 3.13 6.67 1.41
N ALA A 20 3.06 6.29 0.13
CA ALA A 20 1.89 5.65 -0.44
C ALA A 20 1.56 4.32 0.27
N ALA A 21 2.58 3.51 0.59
CA ALA A 21 2.38 2.25 1.31
C ALA A 21 1.93 2.47 2.76
N ILE A 22 2.46 3.50 3.45
CA ILE A 22 2.03 3.86 4.81
C ILE A 22 0.58 4.34 4.80
N VAL A 23 0.21 5.23 3.87
CA VAL A 23 -1.17 5.69 3.70
C VAL A 23 -2.09 4.52 3.37
N GLY A 24 -1.64 3.61 2.50
CA GLY A 24 -2.33 2.38 2.17
C GLY A 24 -2.58 1.47 3.37
N LEU A 25 -1.57 1.28 4.23
CA LEU A 25 -1.72 0.54 5.48
C LEU A 25 -2.75 1.20 6.41
N LEU A 26 -2.66 2.51 6.61
CA LEU A 26 -3.62 3.24 7.45
C LEU A 26 -5.05 3.07 6.90
N MET A 27 -5.23 3.13 5.58
CA MET A 27 -6.53 2.92 4.94
C MET A 27 -7.11 1.53 5.20
N LEU A 28 -6.27 0.49 5.23
CA LEU A 28 -6.69 -0.91 5.40
C LEU A 28 -6.84 -1.34 6.87
N ALA A 29 -6.18 -0.64 7.79
CA ALA A 29 -6.02 -1.08 9.19
C ALA A 29 -6.61 -0.12 10.23
N ALA A 30 -6.87 1.15 9.88
CA ALA A 30 -7.41 2.16 10.79
C ALA A 30 -8.91 2.38 10.53
N ASP A 31 -9.74 1.59 11.21
CA ASP A 31 -11.20 1.75 11.14
C ASP A 31 -11.65 3.00 11.94
N PRO A 32 -12.57 3.82 11.39
CA PRO A 32 -13.11 4.97 12.12
C PRO A 32 -14.04 4.51 13.25
N ILE A 33 -13.81 5.03 14.46
CA ILE A 33 -14.63 4.80 15.66
C ILE A 33 -15.05 6.15 16.25
N GLU A 34 -16.11 6.18 17.08
CA GLU A 34 -16.62 7.43 17.67
C GLU A 34 -15.55 8.25 18.41
N SER A 35 -14.53 7.60 18.96
CA SER A 35 -13.43 8.22 19.70
C SER A 35 -12.13 8.43 18.88
N GLY A 36 -12.14 8.19 17.56
CA GLY A 36 -10.98 8.38 16.69
C GLY A 36 -10.75 7.22 15.71
N LEU A 37 -9.52 6.68 15.71
CA LEU A 37 -9.14 5.55 14.85
C LEU A 37 -8.88 4.30 15.68
N ALA A 38 -9.40 3.16 15.24
CA ALA A 38 -9.08 1.87 15.82
C ALA A 38 -7.60 1.53 15.56
N THR A 39 -6.86 1.25 16.64
CA THR A 39 -5.42 0.95 16.58
C THR A 39 -5.12 -0.55 16.63
N GLY A 40 -6.15 -1.40 16.70
CA GLY A 40 -6.01 -2.86 16.89
C GLY A 40 -5.20 -3.57 15.80
N PHE A 41 -5.23 -3.05 14.57
CA PHE A 41 -4.47 -3.59 13.44
C PHE A 41 -3.24 -2.73 13.08
N LEU A 42 -2.92 -1.68 13.84
CA LEU A 42 -1.69 -0.91 13.63
C LEU A 42 -0.46 -1.56 14.29
N GLY A 43 -0.66 -2.60 15.10
CA GLY A 43 0.39 -3.43 15.70
C GLY A 43 0.74 -4.66 14.86
N THR A 44 1.28 -5.69 15.51
CA THR A 44 1.70 -6.95 14.87
C THR A 44 0.57 -7.66 14.10
N LYS A 45 -0.68 -7.49 14.56
CA LYS A 45 -1.87 -8.07 13.91
C LYS A 45 -2.08 -7.57 12.48
N GLY A 46 -1.63 -6.37 12.12
CA GLY A 46 -1.74 -5.84 10.75
C GLY A 46 -0.49 -5.97 9.91
N LEU A 47 0.54 -6.70 10.36
CA LEU A 47 1.80 -6.84 9.63
C LEU A 47 1.59 -7.47 8.23
N LEU A 48 0.71 -8.46 8.13
CA LEU A 48 0.37 -9.08 6.84
C LEU A 48 -0.34 -8.08 5.90
N SER A 49 -1.22 -7.24 6.44
CA SER A 49 -1.90 -6.17 5.71
C SER A 49 -0.91 -5.10 5.25
N ALA A 50 0.12 -4.80 6.05
CA ALA A 50 1.20 -3.90 5.68
C ALA A 50 2.02 -4.45 4.51
N PHE A 51 2.33 -5.75 4.50
CA PHE A 51 2.99 -6.38 3.36
C PHE A 51 2.13 -6.33 2.10
N LEU A 52 0.82 -6.61 2.22
CA LEU A 52 -0.10 -6.49 1.10
C LEU A 52 -0.11 -5.07 0.53
N ALA A 53 -0.27 -4.05 1.40
CA ALA A 53 -0.27 -2.64 1.01
C ALA A 53 1.03 -2.26 0.29
N ALA A 54 2.18 -2.68 0.84
CA ALA A 54 3.49 -2.40 0.25
C ALA A 54 3.64 -3.07 -1.12
N PHE A 55 3.27 -4.34 -1.28
CA PHE A 55 3.42 -5.05 -2.56
C PHE A 55 2.51 -4.49 -3.64
N VAL A 56 1.24 -4.21 -3.31
CA VAL A 56 0.28 -3.61 -4.25
C VAL A 56 0.76 -2.23 -4.68
N THR A 57 1.18 -1.38 -3.73
CA THR A 57 1.71 -0.04 -4.03
C THR A 57 2.92 -0.13 -4.96
N VAL A 58 3.92 -0.95 -4.63
CA VAL A 58 5.14 -1.10 -5.47
C VAL A 58 4.80 -1.64 -6.86
N ALA A 59 3.86 -2.58 -6.97
CA ALA A 59 3.43 -3.11 -8.25
C ALA A 59 2.77 -2.03 -9.12
N ILE A 60 1.87 -1.21 -8.55
CA ILE A 60 1.22 -0.11 -9.27
C ILE A 60 2.23 0.94 -9.70
N TYR A 61 3.14 1.37 -8.80
CA TYR A 61 4.22 2.29 -9.13
C TYR A 61 5.08 1.76 -10.29
N LYS A 62 5.47 0.49 -10.23
CA LYS A 62 6.24 -0.16 -11.30
C LYS A 62 5.50 -0.12 -12.64
N VAL A 63 4.20 -0.41 -12.65
CA VAL A 63 3.38 -0.38 -13.87
C VAL A 63 3.24 1.04 -14.40
N CYS A 64 2.93 2.02 -13.56
CA CYS A 64 2.73 3.41 -13.99
C CYS A 64 4.02 4.04 -14.54
N VAL A 65 5.13 3.90 -13.81
CA VAL A 65 6.44 4.44 -14.21
C VAL A 65 6.95 3.76 -15.48
N LYS A 66 6.80 2.43 -15.61
CA LYS A 66 7.19 1.69 -16.82
C LYS A 66 6.41 2.12 -18.05
N ASN A 67 5.12 2.42 -17.91
CA ASN A 67 4.26 2.82 -19.02
C ASN A 67 4.21 4.35 -19.23
N ASN A 68 5.07 5.13 -18.56
CA ASN A 68 5.09 6.60 -18.62
C ASN A 68 3.74 7.25 -18.26
N VAL A 69 2.94 6.61 -17.39
CA VAL A 69 1.68 7.15 -16.87
C VAL A 69 2.02 8.14 -15.76
N THR A 70 2.57 9.29 -16.15
CA THR A 70 3.07 10.34 -15.24
C THR A 70 2.74 11.72 -15.83
N ILE A 71 2.57 12.73 -14.97
CA ILE A 71 2.38 14.11 -15.42
C ILE A 71 3.69 14.62 -16.03
N ARG A 72 3.66 15.02 -17.31
CA ARG A 72 4.83 15.62 -17.98
C ARG A 72 5.03 17.05 -17.49
N MET A 73 6.26 17.35 -17.08
CA MET A 73 6.68 18.67 -16.64
C MET A 73 7.64 19.30 -17.65
N PRO A 74 7.54 20.61 -17.91
CA PRO A 74 8.49 21.34 -18.75
C PRO A 74 9.86 21.48 -18.08
N ASP A 75 10.87 21.82 -18.88
CA ASP A 75 12.27 21.86 -18.46
C ASP A 75 12.57 23.02 -17.47
N GLU A 76 11.72 24.04 -17.39
CA GLU A 76 11.84 25.10 -16.38
C GLU A 76 11.62 24.63 -14.93
N VAL A 77 11.02 23.45 -14.69
CA VAL A 77 10.66 23.00 -13.34
C VAL A 77 11.83 22.25 -12.69
N PRO A 78 12.25 22.63 -11.45
CA PRO A 78 13.32 21.94 -10.74
C PRO A 78 13.07 20.43 -10.59
N PRO A 79 14.13 19.60 -10.62
CA PRO A 79 14.00 18.14 -10.63
C PRO A 79 13.24 17.58 -9.42
N ASN A 80 13.41 18.18 -8.23
CA ASN A 80 12.67 17.75 -7.02
C ASN A 80 11.16 17.96 -7.12
N ILE A 81 10.72 19.04 -7.79
CA ILE A 81 9.30 19.34 -7.97
C ILE A 81 8.74 18.51 -9.13
N SER A 82 9.50 18.36 -10.21
CA SER A 82 9.10 17.50 -11.34
C SER A 82 8.81 16.06 -10.90
N GLN A 83 9.60 15.52 -9.96
CA GLN A 83 9.43 14.15 -9.46
C GLN A 83 8.13 13.97 -8.66
N VAL A 84 7.79 14.88 -7.74
CA VAL A 84 6.54 14.75 -6.96
C VAL A 84 5.30 14.79 -7.85
N PHE A 85 5.28 15.62 -8.89
CA PHE A 85 4.15 15.65 -9.83
C PHE A 85 4.05 14.40 -10.72
N LYS A 86 5.19 13.84 -11.13
CA LYS A 86 5.21 12.54 -11.80
C LYS A 86 4.65 11.43 -10.90
N ASP A 87 4.91 11.51 -9.60
CA ASP A 87 4.45 10.55 -8.60
C ASP A 87 2.96 10.70 -8.23
N VAL A 88 2.29 11.81 -8.56
CA VAL A 88 0.87 12.04 -8.20
C VAL A 88 -0.04 10.95 -8.76
N ILE A 89 0.08 10.64 -10.05
CA ILE A 89 -0.77 9.62 -10.69
C ILE A 89 -0.56 8.22 -10.09
N PRO A 90 0.67 7.68 -9.97
CA PRO A 90 0.89 6.39 -9.35
C PRO A 90 0.48 6.39 -7.86
N PHE A 91 0.64 7.50 -7.15
CA PHE A 91 0.19 7.64 -5.77
C PHE A 91 -1.34 7.48 -5.68
N THR A 92 -2.09 8.28 -6.44
CA THR A 92 -3.56 8.24 -6.45
C THR A 92 -4.07 6.87 -6.88
N LEU A 93 -3.50 6.28 -7.93
CA LEU A 93 -3.89 4.93 -8.36
C LEU A 93 -3.63 3.87 -7.29
N SER A 94 -2.52 3.98 -6.55
CA SER A 94 -2.21 3.06 -5.45
C SER A 94 -3.24 3.17 -4.33
N VAL A 95 -3.54 4.39 -3.87
CA VAL A 95 -4.50 4.63 -2.80
C VAL A 95 -5.91 4.20 -3.22
N VAL A 96 -6.35 4.56 -4.42
CA VAL A 96 -7.68 4.18 -4.94
C VAL A 96 -7.80 2.66 -5.08
N SER A 97 -6.75 1.98 -5.54
CA SER A 97 -6.77 0.52 -5.66
C SER A 97 -6.86 -0.16 -4.30
N LEU A 98 -6.08 0.30 -3.31
CA LEU A 98 -6.16 -0.22 -1.94
C LEU A 98 -7.50 0.08 -1.29
N TYR A 99 -8.06 1.26 -1.52
CA TYR A 99 -9.39 1.61 -1.05
C TYR A 99 -10.48 0.73 -1.66
N ALA A 100 -10.40 0.47 -2.96
CA ALA A 100 -11.33 -0.44 -3.63
C ALA A 100 -11.23 -1.86 -3.05
N LEU A 101 -10.02 -2.34 -2.76
CA LEU A 101 -9.83 -3.62 -2.08
C LEU A 101 -10.47 -3.63 -0.68
N ASP A 102 -10.30 -2.54 0.09
CA ASP A 102 -10.91 -2.41 1.41
C ASP A 102 -12.44 -2.42 1.35
N LEU A 103 -13.02 -1.67 0.41
CA LEU A 103 -14.46 -1.58 0.22
C LEU A 103 -15.04 -2.94 -0.20
N LEU A 104 -14.36 -3.69 -1.07
CA LEU A 104 -14.77 -5.03 -1.45
C LEU A 104 -14.70 -6.00 -0.25
N ALA A 105 -13.63 -5.95 0.54
CA ALA A 105 -13.53 -6.78 1.74
C ALA A 105 -14.67 -6.50 2.74
N ARG A 106 -14.99 -5.23 2.96
CA ARG A 106 -16.14 -4.85 3.80
C ARG A 106 -17.46 -5.34 3.24
N HIS A 107 -17.65 -5.28 1.93
CA HIS A 107 -18.89 -5.73 1.29
C HIS A 107 -19.07 -7.25 1.35
N PHE A 108 -18.01 -8.04 1.15
CA PHE A 108 -18.11 -9.51 1.13
C PHE A 108 -17.94 -10.18 2.51
N VAL A 109 -17.03 -9.66 3.35
CA VAL A 109 -16.63 -10.28 4.63
C VAL A 109 -17.24 -9.53 5.82
N GLY A 110 -17.74 -8.31 5.63
CA GLY A 110 -18.27 -7.47 6.70
C GLY A 110 -17.20 -6.83 7.58
N ALA A 111 -15.93 -6.89 7.17
CA ALA A 111 -14.77 -6.47 7.96
C ALA A 111 -13.72 -5.79 7.07
N SER A 112 -12.80 -5.03 7.67
CA SER A 112 -11.67 -4.43 6.94
C SER A 112 -10.76 -5.49 6.33
N VAL A 113 -9.94 -5.10 5.34
CA VAL A 113 -8.94 -6.04 4.76
C VAL A 113 -8.02 -6.58 5.84
N ALA A 114 -7.61 -5.74 6.80
CA ALA A 114 -6.72 -6.19 7.86
C ALA A 114 -7.34 -7.25 8.76
N GLU A 115 -8.61 -7.09 9.14
CA GLU A 115 -9.33 -8.09 9.91
C GLU A 115 -9.58 -9.36 9.09
N SER A 116 -9.91 -9.21 7.80
CA SER A 116 -10.18 -10.34 6.89
C SER A 116 -8.96 -11.24 6.73
N ILE A 117 -7.78 -10.64 6.55
CA ILE A 117 -6.50 -11.37 6.51
C ILE A 117 -6.26 -12.06 7.86
N GLY A 118 -6.47 -11.36 8.97
CA GLY A 118 -6.33 -11.93 10.31
C GLY A 118 -7.19 -13.18 10.52
N LYS A 119 -8.47 -13.14 10.13
CA LYS A 119 -9.40 -14.28 10.22
C LYS A 119 -8.99 -15.44 9.30
N PHE A 120 -8.52 -15.14 8.09
CA PHE A 120 -8.08 -16.16 7.14
C PHE A 120 -6.84 -16.93 7.65
N PHE A 121 -5.89 -16.23 8.28
CA PHE A 121 -4.67 -16.84 8.81
C PHE A 121 -4.77 -17.30 10.28
N ALA A 122 -5.84 -16.96 10.99
CA ALA A 122 -6.11 -17.43 12.36
C ALA A 122 -5.93 -18.96 12.56
N PRO A 123 -6.46 -19.86 11.70
CA PRO A 123 -6.24 -21.30 11.86
C PRO A 123 -4.76 -21.70 11.69
N LEU A 124 -4.01 -20.99 10.86
CA LEU A 124 -2.57 -21.24 10.68
C LEU A 124 -1.79 -20.81 11.92
N PHE A 125 -2.11 -19.66 12.51
CA PHE A 125 -1.49 -19.20 13.76
C PHE A 125 -1.84 -20.14 14.92
N SER A 126 -3.08 -20.59 15.03
CA SER A 126 -3.47 -21.56 16.05
C SER A 126 -2.80 -22.92 15.86
N ALA A 127 -2.48 -23.34 14.63
CA ALA A 127 -1.72 -24.55 14.37
C ALA A 127 -0.24 -24.39 14.70
N ALA A 128 0.33 -23.19 14.49
CA ALA A 128 1.70 -22.86 14.84
C ALA A 128 1.92 -22.71 16.35
N ASP A 129 0.94 -22.17 17.08
CA ASP A 129 0.97 -22.10 18.56
C ASP A 129 0.58 -23.43 19.23
N GLY A 130 0.12 -24.42 18.46
CA GLY A 130 -0.20 -25.76 18.93
C GLY A 130 1.05 -26.62 19.19
N TYR A 131 0.88 -27.75 19.88
CA TYR A 131 1.93 -28.67 20.37
C TYR A 131 2.94 -29.21 19.33
N LEU A 132 2.78 -28.91 18.03
CA LEU A 132 3.75 -29.21 16.97
C LEU A 132 4.77 -28.06 16.72
N GLY A 133 4.55 -26.89 17.30
CA GLY A 133 5.38 -25.69 17.14
C GLY A 133 6.28 -25.34 18.33
N ILE A 134 6.24 -26.13 19.41
CA ILE A 134 7.28 -26.18 20.46
C ILE A 134 8.10 -27.45 20.35
#